data_AF-A0A7Y6XR30-F1
#
_entry.id   AF-A0A7Y6XR30-F1
#
_cell.length_a   1.000
_cell.length_b   1.000
_cell.length_c   1.000
_cell.angle_alpha   90.00
_cell.angle_beta   90.00
_cell.angle_gamma   90.00
#
_symmetry.space_group_name_H-M   'P 1'
#
loop_
_entity.id
_entity.type
_entity.pdbx_description
1 polymer ?
#
loop_
_entity_poly.entity_id
_entity_poly.type
_entity_poly.pdbx_seq_one_letter_code
_entity_poly.pdbx_strand_id
1 'polypeptide(L)'
;MFALRQINKAGLESNLCLGNRYVVTHSERNPKEFKEAVKAMGEFPGIEKCFAFISHSSGTENYPLYQGQFYYVMTESGATFDNLTYK
;
A
#
# COMPACT_ATOMS: atom_id res chain seq x y z
N MET A 1 1.91 4.34 16.45
CA MET A 1 2.53 3.67 15.28
C MET A 1 1.46 3.05 14.37
N PHE A 2 1.73 2.89 13.07
CA PHE A 2 0.84 2.29 12.07
C PHE A 2 1.42 0.98 11.52
N ALA A 3 0.54 0.05 11.15
CA ALA A 3 0.86 -1.15 10.40
C ALA A 3 -0.12 -1.35 9.24
N LEU A 4 0.35 -1.85 8.11
CA LEU A 4 -0.51 -2.31 7.02
C LEU A 4 -0.81 -3.78 7.23
N ARG A 5 -2.07 -4.13 7.45
CA ARG A 5 -2.56 -5.50 7.31
C ARG A 5 -2.98 -5.74 5.88
N GLN A 6 -2.38 -6.75 5.26
CA GLN A 6 -2.78 -7.25 3.95
C GLN A 6 -3.46 -8.61 4.13
N ILE A 7 -4.57 -8.81 3.42
CA ILE A 7 -5.22 -10.12 3.30
C ILE A 7 -5.30 -10.45 1.82
N ASN A 8 -4.57 -11.49 1.41
CA ASN A 8 -4.55 -11.89 0.01
C ASN A 8 -5.78 -12.74 -0.36
N LYS A 9 -5.89 -13.11 -1.64
CA LYS A 9 -7.04 -13.89 -2.15
C LYS A 9 -7.21 -15.27 -1.52
N ALA A 10 -6.13 -15.85 -0.96
CA ALA A 10 -6.17 -17.12 -0.27
C ALA A 10 -6.56 -16.97 1.23
N GLY A 11 -6.82 -15.75 1.69
CA GLY A 11 -7.09 -15.46 3.09
C GLY A 11 -5.84 -15.42 3.96
N LEU A 12 -4.63 -15.43 3.38
CA LEU A 12 -3.41 -15.29 4.16
C LEU A 12 -3.25 -13.83 4.59
N GLU A 13 -3.02 -13.65 5.89
CA GLU A 13 -2.78 -12.35 6.49
C GLU A 13 -1.29 -12.09 6.69
N SER A 14 -0.85 -10.88 6.36
CA SER A 14 0.50 -10.38 6.67
C SER A 14 0.41 -8.96 7.23
N ASN A 15 1.38 -8.58 8.05
CA ASN A 15 1.47 -7.22 8.57
C ASN A 15 2.83 -6.61 8.20
N LEU A 16 2.82 -5.38 7.70
CA LEU A 16 3.99 -4.58 7.41
C LEU A 16 4.00 -3.37 8.35
N CYS A 17 5.12 -3.16 9.06
CA CYS A 17 5.28 -1.99 9.92
C CYS A 17 5.45 -0.74 9.06
N LEU A 18 4.56 0.25 9.20
CA LEU A 18 4.65 1.52 8.48
C LEU A 18 5.35 2.62 9.30
N GLY A 19 5.61 2.37 10.58
CA GLY A 19 6.17 3.37 11.49
C GLY A 19 5.15 4.43 11.91
N ASN A 20 5.60 5.67 12.16
CA ASN A 20 4.74 6.73 12.68
C ASN A 20 4.04 7.57 11.59
N ARG A 21 4.44 7.40 10.34
CA ARG A 21 3.87 8.12 9.19
C ARG A 21 3.97 7.28 7.93
N TYR A 22 2.98 7.40 7.06
CA TYR A 22 2.98 6.81 5.74
C TYR A 22 2.30 7.78 4.77
N VAL A 23 2.56 7.58 3.48
CA VAL A 23 1.89 8.30 2.39
C VAL A 23 1.26 7.28 1.46
N VAL A 24 0.03 7.54 1.02
CA VAL A 24 -0.64 6.70 0.02
C VAL A 24 -0.75 7.48 -1.27
N THR A 25 -0.20 6.94 -2.35
CA THR A 25 -0.26 7.52 -3.69
C THR A 25 -1.17 6.66 -4.55
N HIS A 26 -2.38 7.16 -4.87
CA HIS A 26 -3.33 6.45 -5.72
C HIS A 26 -3.13 6.78 -7.20
N SER A 27 -3.22 5.78 -8.08
CA SER A 27 -3.07 5.98 -9.53
C SER A 27 -4.13 6.94 -10.11
N GLU A 28 -5.37 6.88 -9.62
CA GLU A 28 -6.47 7.70 -10.12
C GLU A 28 -6.44 9.15 -9.61
N ARG A 29 -5.95 9.37 -8.38
CA ARG A 29 -5.90 10.70 -7.75
C ARG A 29 -4.58 11.44 -8.00
N ASN A 30 -3.49 10.68 -8.13
CA ASN A 30 -2.13 11.20 -8.26
C ASN A 30 -1.39 10.47 -9.39
N PRO A 31 -1.89 10.53 -10.63
CA PRO A 31 -1.37 9.72 -11.74
C PRO A 31 0.09 10.02 -12.09
N LYS A 32 0.53 11.27 -11.91
CA LYS A 32 1.90 11.68 -12.19
C LYS A 32 2.87 11.06 -11.18
N GLU A 33 2.61 11.27 -9.89
CA GLU A 33 3.42 10.75 -8.79
C GLU A 33 3.43 9.22 -8.80
N PHE A 34 2.28 8.59 -9.08
CA PHE A 34 2.17 7.15 -9.20
C PHE A 34 3.07 6.60 -10.33
N LYS A 35 3.04 7.23 -11.51
CA LYS A 35 3.86 6.82 -12.66
C LYS A 35 5.35 7.01 -12.40
N GLU A 36 5.74 8.07 -11.71
CA GLU A 36 7.12 8.31 -11.30
C GLU A 36 7.59 7.23 -10.30
N ALA A 37 6.76 6.88 -9.32
CA ALA A 37 7.04 5.81 -8.36
C ALA A 37 7.20 4.45 -9.05
N VAL A 38 6.27 4.08 -9.94
CA VAL A 38 6.36 2.88 -10.79
C VAL A 38 7.68 2.81 -11.53
N LYS A 39 8.07 3.91 -12.20
CA LYS A 39 9.31 3.96 -12.96
C LYS A 39 10.55 3.76 -12.07
N ALA A 40 10.53 4.31 -10.86
CA ALA A 40 11.64 4.19 -9.90
C ALA A 40 11.77 2.77 -9.32
N MET A 41 10.67 2.03 -9.16
CA MET A 41 10.70 0.63 -8.69
C MET A 41 11.07 -0.38 -9.78
N GLY A 42 11.04 0.03 -11.05
CA GLY A 42 11.25 -0.87 -12.19
C GLY A 42 10.03 -1.71 -12.53
N GLU A 43 10.19 -2.64 -13.46
CA GLU A 43 9.12 -3.59 -13.82
C GLU A 43 9.00 -4.67 -12.75
N PHE A 44 7.78 -4.89 -12.25
CA PHE A 44 7.46 -5.99 -11.35
C PHE A 44 6.17 -6.69 -11.77
N PRO A 45 6.02 -7.99 -11.45
CA PRO A 45 4.84 -8.75 -11.85
C PRO A 45 3.54 -8.15 -11.30
N GLY A 46 2.53 -8.02 -12.15
CA GLY A 46 1.21 -7.56 -11.73
C GLY A 46 1.06 -6.04 -11.60
N ILE A 47 2.02 -5.26 -12.13
CA ILE A 47 1.99 -3.79 -12.09
C ILE A 47 0.71 -3.21 -12.71
N GLU A 48 0.14 -3.88 -13.70
CA GLU A 48 -1.12 -3.51 -14.35
C GLU A 48 -2.33 -3.57 -13.40
N LYS A 49 -2.21 -4.31 -12.30
CA LYS A 49 -3.21 -4.42 -11.22
C LYS A 49 -2.85 -3.57 -10.00
N CYS A 50 -1.73 -2.85 -10.03
CA CYS A 50 -1.37 -1.94 -8.96
C CYS A 50 -2.21 -0.66 -9.07
N PHE A 51 -2.91 -0.30 -8.01
CA PHE A 51 -3.78 0.89 -7.98
C PHE A 51 -3.30 1.97 -7.01
N ALA A 52 -2.40 1.63 -6.09
CA ALA A 52 -1.80 2.58 -5.17
C ALA A 52 -0.45 2.08 -4.63
N PHE A 53 0.35 2.99 -4.08
CA PHE A 53 1.55 2.66 -3.31
C PHE A 53 1.44 3.23 -1.90
N ILE A 54 2.03 2.53 -0.93
CA ILE A 54 2.31 3.08 0.38
C ILE A 54 3.80 3.36 0.48
N SER A 55 4.16 4.61 0.71
CA SER A 55 5.52 5.00 1.06
C SER A 55 5.65 5.08 2.57
N HIS A 56 6.58 4.31 3.15
CA HIS A 56 6.89 4.32 4.58
C HIS A 56 8.39 4.57 4.81
N SER A 57 8.86 4.51 6.07
CA SER A 57 10.27 4.77 6.42
C SER A 57 10.79 6.15 5.97
N SER A 58 9.97 7.19 6.04
CA SER A 58 10.27 8.53 5.48
C SER A 58 10.33 8.60 3.95
N GLY A 59 9.66 7.69 3.25
CA GLY A 59 9.53 7.71 1.79
C GLY A 59 10.64 6.96 1.05
N THR A 60 11.49 6.22 1.76
CA THR A 60 12.57 5.42 1.16
C THR A 60 12.10 4.05 0.68
N GLU A 61 10.97 3.56 1.19
CA GLU A 61 10.42 2.26 0.87
C GLU A 61 8.99 2.41 0.36
N ASN A 62 8.72 1.81 -0.80
CA ASN A 62 7.41 1.79 -1.43
C ASN A 62 6.85 0.38 -1.43
N TYR A 63 5.60 0.25 -1.00
CA TYR A 63 4.86 -1.00 -0.98
C TYR A 63 3.67 -0.93 -1.96
N PRO A 64 3.64 -1.78 -3.00
CA PRO A 64 2.54 -1.80 -3.98
C PRO A 64 1.24 -2.36 -3.40
N LEU A 65 0.11 -1.73 -3.73
CA LEU A 65 -1.23 -2.20 -3.42
C LEU A 65 -1.92 -2.68 -4.70
N TYR A 66 -2.28 -3.95 -4.73
CA TYR A 66 -2.85 -4.62 -5.89
C TYR A 66 -4.35 -4.88 -5.77
N GLN A 67 -5.07 -4.77 -6.87
CA GLN A 67 -6.50 -5.08 -6.96
C GLN A 67 -6.80 -6.54 -6.55
N GLY A 68 -7.94 -6.73 -5.89
CA GLY A 68 -8.42 -8.05 -5.45
C GLY A 68 -7.72 -8.58 -4.19
N GLN A 69 -7.04 -7.72 -3.44
CA GLN A 69 -6.56 -8.00 -2.09
C GLN A 69 -7.10 -6.94 -1.14
N PHE A 70 -7.14 -7.25 0.15
CA PHE A 70 -7.62 -6.32 1.17
C PHE A 70 -6.44 -5.67 1.89
N TYR A 71 -6.57 -4.38 2.15
CA TYR A 71 -5.54 -3.59 2.81
C TYR A 71 -6.15 -2.70 3.87
N TYR A 72 -5.71 -2.87 5.10
CA TYR A 72 -6.17 -2.11 6.26
C TYR A 72 -4.98 -1.48 6.97
N VAL A 73 -5.00 -0.16 7.14
CA VAL A 73 -4.05 0.49 8.03
C VAL A 73 -4.58 0.33 9.44
N MET A 74 -3.74 -0.20 10.32
CA MET A 74 -4.04 -0.49 11.70
C MET A 74 -3.25 0.43 12.62
N THR A 75 -3.84 0.86 13.72
CA THR A 75 -3.13 1.52 14.83
C THR A 75 -2.43 0.49 15.71
N GLU A 76 -1.56 0.97 16.60
CA GLU A 76 -0.90 0.13 17.62
C GLU A 76 -1.87 -0.58 18.59
N SER A 77 -3.08 -0.04 18.77
CA SER A 77 -4.13 -0.70 19.55
C SER A 77 -4.82 -1.85 18.80
N GLY A 78 -4.46 -2.08 17.53
CA GLY A 78 -5.08 -3.09 16.67
C GLY A 78 -6.41 -2.64 16.04
N ALA A 79 -6.81 -1.38 16.21
CA ALA A 79 -7.98 -0.82 15.55
C ALA A 79 -7.67 -0.48 14.08
N THR A 80 -8.65 -0.63 13.19
CA THR A 80 -8.53 -0.14 11.81
C THR A 80 -8.58 1.38 11.82
N PHE A 81 -7.50 2.00 11.34
CA PHE A 81 -7.42 3.42 11.08
C PHE A 81 -8.00 3.77 9.70
N ASP A 82 -7.65 3.00 8.68
CA ASP A 82 -8.09 3.25 7.30
C ASP A 82 -8.23 1.95 6.50
N ASN A 83 -9.10 1.95 5.49
CA ASN A 83 -9.28 0.85 4.55
C ASN A 83 -8.89 1.30 3.14
N LEU A 84 -7.77 0.76 2.65
CA LEU A 84 -7.18 1.10 1.36
C LEU A 84 -7.55 0.10 0.26
N THR A 85 -8.47 -0.83 0.52
CA THR A 85 -8.91 -1.85 -0.44
C THR A 85 -9.54 -1.18 -1.68
N TYR A 86 -9.10 -1.61 -2.87
CA TYR A 86 -9.69 -1.17 -4.14
C TYR A 86 -11.18 -1.55 -4.23
N LYS A 87 -12.01 -0.61 -4.69
CA LYS A 87 -13.47 -0.78 -4.84
C LYS A 87 -13.86 -0.99 -6.28
#